data_AF-A0A6F9CIZ5-F1
#
_entry.id   AF-A0A6F9CIZ5-F1
#
_cell.length_a   1.000
_cell.length_b   1.000
_cell.length_c   1.000
_cell.angle_alpha   90.00
_cell.angle_beta   90.00
_cell.angle_gamma   90.00
#
_symmetry.space_group_name_H-M   'P 1'
#
loop_
_entity.id
_entity.type
_entity.pdbx_description
1 polymer ?
#
loop_
_entity_poly.entity_id
_entity_poly.type
_entity_poly.pdbx_seq_one_letter_code
_entity_poly.pdbx_strand_id
1 'polypeptide(L)' 'MTQRWQRREISNFEYLMFLNTVAGRTYNDLNQYPVFPWVLTNYESEELDLTLPGNFRDLSKVLSFC' A
#
# COMPACT_ATOMS: atom_id res chain seq x y z
N MET A 1 -6.65 0.77 16.38
CA MET A 1 -5.63 1.21 15.41
C MET A 1 -6.19 2.11 14.31
N THR A 2 -7.34 1.77 13.71
CA THR A 2 -8.00 2.58 12.66
C THR A 2 -8.29 4.03 13.07
N GLN A 3 -8.77 4.27 14.30
CA GLN A 3 -9.01 5.65 14.78
C GLN A 3 -7.71 6.47 14.87
N ARG A 4 -6.59 5.85 15.25
CA ARG A 4 -5.29 6.51 15.33
C ARG A 4 -4.79 6.88 13.93
N TRP A 5 -5.00 6.00 12.95
CA TRP A 5 -4.70 6.28 11.54
C TRP A 5 -5.56 7.43 10.99
N GLN A 6 -6.87 7.42 11.26
CA GLN A 6 -7.77 8.50 10.85
C GLN A 6 -7.38 9.86 11.47
N ARG A 7 -6.90 9.86 12.71
CA ARG A 7 -6.36 11.05 13.39
C ARG A 7 -4.95 11.44 12.94
N ARG A 8 -4.36 10.71 11.97
CA ARG A 8 -2.98 10.88 11.49
C ARG A 8 -1.93 10.73 12.59
N GLU A 9 -2.24 10.00 13.66
CA GLU A 9 -1.29 9.66 14.73
C GLU A 9 -0.32 8.54 14.30
N ILE A 10 -0.68 7.79 13.25
CA ILE A 10 0.14 6.75 12.64
C ILE A 10 0.10 6.90 11.12
N SER A 11 1.19 6.53 10.45
CA SER A 11 1.35 6.59 9.01
C SER A 11 0.54 5.51 8.27
N ASN A 12 0.35 5.71 6.97
CA ASN A 12 -0.26 4.70 6.10
C ASN A 12 0.53 3.38 6.14
N PHE A 13 1.86 3.46 6.21
CA PHE A 13 2.72 2.29 6.29
C PHE A 13 2.48 1.49 7.57
N GLU A 14 2.48 2.16 8.74
CA GLU A 14 2.22 1.50 10.03
C GLU A 14 0.82 0.90 10.09
N TYR A 15 -0.16 1.60 9.53
CA TYR A 15 -1.53 1.09 9.48
C TYR A 15 -1.65 -0.16 8.58
N LEU A 16 -1.03 -0.15 7.39
CA LEU A 16 -1.00 -1.31 6.51
C LEU A 16 -0.22 -2.49 7.12
N MET A 17 0.87 -2.21 7.84
CA MET A 17 1.62 -3.24 8.55
C MET A 17 0.79 -3.86 9.66
N PHE A 18 0.10 -3.04 10.45
CA PHE A 18 -0.83 -3.52 11.45
C PHE A 18 -1.92 -4.43 10.85
N LEU A 19 -2.50 -4.04 9.71
CA LEU A 19 -3.49 -4.88 9.02
C LEU A 19 -2.90 -6.22 8.58
N ASN A 20 -1.69 -6.23 8.05
CA ASN A 20 -0.99 -7.47 7.68
C ASN A 20 -0.76 -8.38 8.89
N THR A 21 -0.26 -7.82 10.00
CA THR A 21 -0.03 -8.58 11.25
C THR A 21 -1.33 -9.18 11.80
N VAL A 22 -2.42 -8.41 11.84
CA VAL A 22 -3.73 -8.91 12.32
C VAL A 22 -4.32 -9.96 11.38
N ALA A 23 -4.01 -9.90 10.08
CA ALA A 23 -4.37 -10.93 9.11
C ALA A 23 -3.51 -12.19 9.18
N GLY A 24 -2.59 -12.31 10.16
CA GLY A 24 -1.72 -13.46 10.36
C GLY A 24 -0.47 -13.46 9.49
N ARG A 25 -0.20 -12.39 8.73
CA ARG A 25 0.98 -12.31 7.86
C ARG A 25 2.23 -12.02 8.67
N THR A 26 3.31 -12.70 8.32
CA THR A 26 4.60 -12.62 9.03
C THR A 26 5.76 -12.64 8.05
N TYR A 27 6.86 -12.00 8.42
CA TYR A 27 8.11 -12.02 7.66
C TYR A 27 8.78 -13.41 7.64
N ASN A 28 8.38 -14.30 8.55
CA ASN A 28 8.98 -15.61 8.72
C ASN A 28 8.45 -16.67 7.74
N ASP A 29 7.27 -16.46 7.15
CA ASP A 29 6.64 -17.38 6.20
C ASP A 29 6.49 -16.68 4.86
N LEU A 30 7.21 -17.17 3.85
CA LEU A 30 7.17 -16.63 2.49
C LEU A 30 5.78 -16.76 1.86
N ASN A 31 4.99 -17.78 2.24
CA ASN A 31 3.63 -17.96 1.74
C ASN A 31 2.63 -16.94 2.33
N GLN A 32 2.95 -16.38 3.50
CA GLN A 32 2.12 -15.43 4.24
C GLN A 32 2.84 -14.10 4.47
N TYR A 33 3.68 -13.70 3.52
CA TYR A 33 4.42 -12.44 3.63
C TYR A 33 3.46 -11.23 3.63
N PRO A 34 3.78 -10.13 4.33
CA PRO A 34 3.00 -8.90 4.29
C PRO A 34 2.79 -8.39 2.85
N VAL A 35 1.55 -7.98 2.54
CA VAL A 35 1.16 -7.48 1.22
C VAL A 35 0.98 -5.98 1.27
N PHE A 36 1.46 -5.32 0.22
CA PHE A 36 1.30 -3.88 0.01
C PHE A 36 0.78 -3.59 -1.39
N PRO A 37 -0.07 -2.57 -1.55
CA PRO A 37 -0.56 -2.18 -2.87
C PRO A 37 0.52 -1.46 -3.67
N TRP A 38 0.50 -1.65 -4.98
CA TRP A 38 1.25 -0.82 -5.92
C TRP A 38 0.62 0.57 -5.96
N VAL A 39 1.40 1.61 -5.69
CA VAL A 39 0.90 2.98 -5.60
C VAL A 39 1.17 3.77 -6.89
N LEU A 40 2.36 3.60 -7.47
CA LEU A 40 2.77 4.31 -8.68
C LEU A 40 2.50 3.47 -9.92
N THR A 41 2.17 4.15 -11.02
CA THR A 41 1.96 3.55 -12.35
C THR A 41 3.07 3.92 -13.32
N ASN A 42 3.68 5.09 -13.16
CA ASN A 42 4.71 5.61 -14.04
C ASN A 42 6.11 5.26 -13.50
N TYR A 43 6.79 4.36 -14.20
CA TYR A 43 8.18 3.96 -13.92
C TYR A 43 9.13 4.25 -15.09
N GLU A 44 8.64 4.88 -16.16
CA GLU A 44 9.39 5.13 -17.40
C GLU A 44 9.88 6.58 -17.50
N SER A 45 9.18 7.52 -16.88
CA SER A 45 9.56 8.94 -16.91
C SER A 45 10.78 9.21 -16.03
N GLU A 46 11.68 10.07 -16.51
CA GLU A 46 12.88 10.49 -15.76
C GLU A 46 12.52 11.33 -14.53
N GLU A 47 11.43 12.11 -14.62
CA GLU A 47 10.85 12.86 -13.51
C GLU A 47 9.46 12.35 -13.15
N LEU A 48 9.18 12.21 -11.85
CA LEU A 48 7.90 11.76 -11.33
C LEU A 48 7.19 12.89 -10.59
N ASP A 49 6.17 13.46 -11.23
CA ASP A 49 5.31 14.46 -10.61
C ASP A 49 4.24 13.80 -9.72
N LEU A 50 4.34 14.01 -8.40
CA LEU A 50 3.41 13.48 -7.41
C LEU A 50 2.09 14.27 -7.29
N THR A 51 1.94 15.35 -8.05
CA THR A 51 0.67 16.11 -8.12
C THR A 51 -0.25 15.60 -9.21
N LEU A 52 0.29 14.87 -10.20
CA LEU A 52 -0.49 14.32 -11.30
C LEU A 52 -1.23 13.06 -10.88
N PRO A 53 -2.58 13.04 -10.93
CA PRO A 53 -3.36 11.86 -10.54
C PRO A 53 -3.10 10.66 -11.47
N GLY A 54 -2.63 10.88 -12.70
CA GLY A 54 -2.30 9.82 -13.65
C GLY A 54 -1.07 8.97 -13.28
N ASN A 55 -0.21 9.47 -12.40
CA ASN A 55 0.96 8.75 -11.90
C ASN A 55 0.62 7.78 -10.74
N PHE A 56 -0.61 7.84 -10.23
CA PHE A 56 -1.08 6.98 -9.14
C PHE A 56 -2.05 5.94 -9.65
N ARG A 57 -1.94 4.74 -9.08
CA ARG A 57 -2.88 3.65 -9.33
C ARG A 57 -4.23 3.94 -8.68
N ASP A 58 -5.31 3.59 -9.38
CA ASP A 58 -6.62 3.49 -8.76
C ASP A 58 -6.64 2.34 -7.72
N LEU A 59 -6.60 2.72 -6.44
CA LEU A 59 -6.61 1.82 -5.29
C LEU A 59 -7.98 1.15 -5.05
N SER A 60 -9.05 1.64 -5.69
CA SER A 60 -10.39 1.04 -5.59
C SER A 60 -10.51 -0.23 -6.42
N LYS A 61 -9.63 -0.39 -7.41
CA LYS A 61 -9.61 -1.55 -8.29
C LYS A 61 -8.63 -2.59 -7.77
N VAL A 62 -9.06 -3.86 -7.78
CA VAL A 62 -8.13 -4.97 -7.60
C VAL A 62 -7.14 -5.03 -8.76
N LEU A 63 -5.92 -5.49 -8.49
CA LEU A 63 -5.01 -5.88 -9.55
C LEU A 63 -5.61 -7.13 -10.20
N SER A 64 -6.22 -6.96 -11.38
CA SER A 64 -6.53 -8.08 -12.24
C SER A 64 -5.22 -8.54 -12.84
N PHE A 65 -4.62 -9.57 -12.26
CA PHE A 65 -3.69 -10.40 -13.01
C PHE A 65 -4.52 -11.12 -14.07
N CYS A 66 -4.26 -10.84 -15.34
CA CYS A 66 -4.62 -11.73 -16.44
C CYS A 66 -3.36 -12.50 -16.83
#